data_AF-A0A930QP08-F1
#
_entry.id   AF-A0A930QP08-F1
#
_cell.length_a   1.000
_cell.length_b   1.000
_cell.length_c   1.000
_cell.angle_alpha   90.00
_cell.angle_beta   90.00
_cell.angle_gamma   90.00
#
_symmetry.space_group_name_H-M   'P 1'
#
loop_
_entity.id
_entity.type
_entity.pdbx_description
1 polymer ?
#
loop_
_entity_poly.entity_id
_entity_poly.type
_entity_poly.pdbx_seq_one_letter_code
_entity_poly.pdbx_strand_id
1 'polypeptide(L)'
;MQQSYLDTNIGDKEFDMLRNQEHVDEVWAVMKSIVEKYADGYLDGIARYKDGSSPQDNFSTFLQELISKNDKLHDKYHEVFDMDVMEDEYAEDTEGFKNAVLKTDVDVIKKTLQSKSEALKEWKQKFFAAKSQSLYDTFYNMISFATDYEQDMDEDAMNALDKVEDCGLAKMEEDACYKSGVLGYGIVSNILNHMYPRTFPGTYKAGVWSLYFLSDGTKQIKMPSGTSEFGMVKDETWSKKGIYEMEHNYFFPYEVFCIYTLRIYRVLVDKIAERFGKEYSSDYRFLLTNSFYEYVTSENKANIATLAGNDDVLKFKTPW
;
A
#
# COMPACT_ATOMS: atom_id res chain seq x y z
N MET A 1 -17.16 -3.74 -28.22
CA MET A 1 -16.99 -4.16 -26.82
C MET A 1 -15.67 -4.94 -26.83
N GLN A 2 -14.55 -4.23 -26.65
CA GLN A 2 -13.27 -4.90 -26.43
C GLN A 2 -13.35 -5.39 -24.99
N GLN A 3 -13.33 -6.70 -24.78
CA GLN A 3 -13.17 -7.27 -23.45
C GLN A 3 -11.83 -6.77 -22.91
N SER A 4 -11.84 -6.22 -21.69
CA SER A 4 -10.63 -6.03 -20.91
C SER A 4 -9.81 -7.32 -20.95
N TYR A 5 -8.51 -7.23 -21.20
CA TYR A 5 -7.61 -8.40 -21.25
C TYR A 5 -7.58 -9.21 -19.94
N LEU A 6 -8.18 -8.68 -18.87
CA LEU A 6 -8.39 -9.37 -17.59
C LEU A 6 -9.31 -10.59 -17.70
N ASP A 7 -10.25 -10.62 -18.66
CA ASP A 7 -11.17 -11.76 -18.89
C ASP A 7 -10.60 -12.78 -19.91
N THR A 8 -9.28 -12.97 -19.93
CA THR A 8 -8.61 -13.84 -20.91
C THR A 8 -7.59 -14.77 -20.27
N ASN A 9 -7.28 -15.88 -20.94
CA ASN A 9 -6.14 -16.77 -20.60
C ASN A 9 -4.78 -16.06 -20.45
N ILE A 10 -4.67 -14.77 -20.85
CA ILE A 10 -3.47 -13.95 -20.63
C ILE A 10 -3.49 -13.38 -19.23
N GLY A 11 -4.63 -12.84 -18.75
CA GLY A 11 -4.77 -12.30 -17.40
C GLY A 11 -4.43 -13.33 -16.32
N ASP A 12 -5.00 -14.54 -16.41
CA ASP A 12 -4.70 -15.64 -15.48
C ASP A 12 -3.20 -15.97 -15.44
N LYS A 13 -2.56 -16.04 -16.62
CA LYS A 13 -1.11 -16.28 -16.71
C LYS A 13 -0.28 -15.14 -16.14
N GLU A 14 -0.72 -13.89 -16.28
CA GLU A 14 -0.05 -12.76 -15.66
C GLU A 14 -0.15 -12.87 -14.14
N PHE A 15 -1.32 -13.13 -13.58
CA PHE A 15 -1.50 -13.29 -12.13
C PHE A 15 -0.67 -14.43 -11.54
N ASP A 16 -0.61 -15.58 -12.22
CA ASP A 16 0.25 -16.70 -11.83
C ASP A 16 1.74 -16.29 -11.86
N MET A 17 2.13 -15.51 -12.86
CA MET A 17 3.52 -15.04 -13.01
C MET A 17 3.92 -14.03 -11.94
N LEU A 18 3.01 -13.15 -11.49
CA LEU A 18 3.31 -12.19 -10.42
C LEU A 18 3.75 -12.87 -9.12
N ARG A 19 3.21 -14.05 -8.85
CA ARG A 19 3.51 -14.85 -7.64
C ARG A 19 4.70 -15.79 -7.82
N ASN A 20 5.24 -15.90 -9.02
CA ASN A 20 6.40 -16.74 -9.28
C ASN A 20 7.67 -16.12 -8.69
N GLN A 21 8.34 -16.85 -7.79
CA GLN A 21 9.53 -16.34 -7.11
C GLN A 21 10.69 -15.97 -8.06
N GLU A 22 10.93 -16.77 -9.10
CA GLU A 22 12.00 -16.48 -10.06
C GLU A 22 11.74 -15.15 -10.80
N HIS A 23 10.48 -14.92 -11.16
CA HIS A 23 10.05 -13.65 -11.77
C HIS A 23 10.22 -12.46 -10.81
N VAL A 24 9.81 -12.61 -9.54
CA VAL A 24 10.02 -11.58 -8.50
C VAL A 24 11.51 -11.24 -8.32
N ASP A 25 12.39 -12.24 -8.41
CA ASP A 25 13.84 -12.04 -8.34
C ASP A 25 14.41 -11.37 -9.59
N GLU A 26 13.90 -11.70 -10.79
CA GLU A 26 14.26 -11.03 -12.05
C GLU A 26 13.88 -9.54 -12.01
N VAL A 27 12.67 -9.22 -11.55
CA VAL A 27 12.20 -7.84 -11.37
C VAL A 27 13.07 -7.11 -10.35
N TRP A 28 13.33 -7.73 -9.19
CA TRP A 28 14.15 -7.12 -8.15
C TRP A 28 15.58 -6.82 -8.63
N ALA A 29 16.18 -7.71 -9.42
CA ALA A 29 17.51 -7.49 -10.00
C ALA A 29 17.57 -6.23 -10.88
N VAL A 30 16.47 -5.90 -11.57
CA VAL A 30 16.32 -4.64 -12.30
C VAL A 30 16.14 -3.46 -11.34
N MET A 31 15.28 -3.62 -10.34
CA MET A 31 14.91 -2.54 -9.42
C MET A 31 16.05 -2.11 -8.50
N LYS A 32 16.89 -3.03 -8.02
CA LYS A 32 17.83 -2.79 -6.93
C LYS A 32 18.68 -1.54 -7.10
N SER A 33 19.32 -1.37 -8.27
CA SER A 33 20.16 -0.19 -8.54
C SER A 33 19.36 1.13 -8.62
N ILE A 34 18.10 1.07 -9.07
CA ILE A 34 17.21 2.23 -9.12
C ILE A 34 16.74 2.57 -7.70
N VAL A 35 16.40 1.56 -6.90
CA VAL A 35 16.08 1.72 -5.47
C VAL A 35 17.23 2.38 -4.73
N GLU A 36 18.47 1.91 -4.92
CA GLU A 36 19.65 2.52 -4.29
C GLU A 36 19.80 4.01 -4.63
N LYS A 37 19.58 4.38 -5.90
CA LYS A 37 19.62 5.78 -6.35
C LYS A 37 18.52 6.64 -5.71
N TYR A 38 17.28 6.15 -5.67
CA TYR A 38 16.18 6.88 -5.03
C TYR A 38 16.40 6.97 -3.51
N ALA A 39 16.92 5.91 -2.88
CA ALA A 39 17.25 5.91 -1.47
C ALA A 39 18.31 6.97 -1.14
N ASP A 40 19.35 7.11 -1.96
CA ASP A 40 20.36 8.16 -1.78
C ASP A 40 19.73 9.56 -1.83
N GLY A 41 18.86 9.83 -2.81
CA GLY A 41 18.13 11.09 -2.93
C GLY A 41 17.18 11.37 -1.76
N TYR A 42 16.47 10.35 -1.30
CA TYR A 42 15.57 10.41 -0.16
C TYR A 42 16.33 10.76 1.14
N LEU A 43 17.43 10.06 1.41
CA LEU A 43 18.25 10.29 2.60
C LEU A 43 19.05 11.60 2.50
N ASP A 44 19.38 12.06 1.29
CA ASP A 44 19.91 13.42 1.04
C ASP A 44 18.91 14.49 1.49
N GLY A 45 17.63 14.30 1.17
CA GLY A 45 16.54 15.18 1.62
C GLY A 45 16.42 15.20 3.14
N ILE A 46 16.42 14.03 3.78
CA ILE A 46 16.37 13.92 5.25
C ILE A 46 17.60 14.56 5.90
N ALA A 47 18.80 14.35 5.37
CA ALA A 47 20.02 14.94 5.94
C ALA A 47 19.99 16.48 5.94
N ARG A 48 19.22 17.11 5.04
CA ARG A 48 19.06 18.57 4.91
C ARG A 48 17.72 19.08 5.45
N TYR A 49 17.01 18.28 6.26
CA TYR A 49 15.64 18.56 6.67
C TYR A 49 15.47 19.89 7.43
N LYS A 50 16.38 20.22 8.35
CA LYS A 50 16.43 21.51 9.05
C LYS A 50 17.82 22.14 8.90
N ASP A 51 17.83 23.38 8.42
CA ASP A 51 19.05 24.16 8.26
C ASP A 51 19.77 24.36 9.61
N GLY A 52 21.08 24.14 9.62
CA GLY A 52 21.93 24.32 10.80
C GLY A 52 21.96 23.16 11.80
N SER A 53 21.19 22.09 11.55
CA SER A 53 21.25 20.84 12.34
C SER A 53 22.18 19.81 11.72
N SER A 54 22.75 18.90 12.53
CA SER A 54 23.55 17.80 11.98
C SER A 54 22.66 16.81 11.20
N PRO A 55 23.21 16.07 10.21
CA PRO A 55 22.46 15.01 9.52
C PRO A 55 21.81 14.01 10.48
N GLN A 56 22.50 13.67 11.57
CA GLN A 56 22.01 12.76 12.60
C GLN A 56 20.81 13.34 13.35
N ASP A 57 20.84 14.62 13.73
CA ASP A 57 19.74 15.29 14.43
C ASP A 57 18.53 15.45 13.52
N ASN A 58 18.77 15.76 12.24
CA ASN A 58 17.75 15.82 11.21
C ASN A 58 17.06 14.46 11.03
N PHE A 59 17.82 13.37 10.99
CA PHE A 59 17.26 12.03 10.92
C PHE A 59 16.43 11.66 12.16
N SER A 60 16.90 11.97 13.37
CA SER A 60 16.12 11.73 14.60
C SER A 60 14.82 12.52 14.62
N THR A 61 14.86 13.77 14.16
CA THR A 61 13.68 14.62 14.04
C THR A 61 12.69 14.03 13.04
N PHE A 62 13.17 13.63 11.86
CA PHE A 62 12.37 12.97 10.85
C PHE A 62 11.69 11.71 11.40
N LEU A 63 12.43 10.85 12.10
CA LEU A 63 11.89 9.63 12.70
C LEU A 63 10.81 9.93 13.74
N GLN A 64 11.04 10.92 14.61
CA GLN A 64 10.04 11.32 15.60
C GLN A 64 8.76 11.83 14.92
N GLU A 65 8.89 12.66 13.88
CA GLU A 65 7.73 13.18 13.13
C GLU A 65 6.98 12.07 12.40
N LEU A 66 7.69 11.08 11.86
CA LEU A 66 7.12 9.89 11.22
C LEU A 66 6.29 9.05 12.21
N ILE A 67 6.85 8.77 13.39
CA ILE A 67 6.19 8.00 14.46
C ILE A 67 4.97 8.78 14.99
N SER A 68 5.15 10.05 15.36
CA SER A 68 4.05 10.87 15.90
C SER A 68 2.90 11.09 14.90
N LYS A 69 3.16 11.02 13.58
CA LYS A 69 2.10 11.03 12.55
C LYS A 69 1.29 9.73 12.58
N ASN A 70 1.93 8.60 12.87
CA ASN A 70 1.30 7.29 12.98
C ASN A 70 0.52 7.12 14.30
N ASP A 71 1.10 7.50 15.44
CA ASP A 71 0.56 7.24 16.79
C ASP A 71 -0.92 7.60 16.92
N LYS A 72 -1.32 8.75 16.37
CA LYS A 72 -2.72 9.21 16.43
C LYS A 72 -3.71 8.26 15.75
N LEU A 73 -3.31 7.64 14.64
CA LEU A 73 -4.15 6.69 13.91
C LEU A 73 -3.96 5.27 14.46
N HIS A 74 -2.78 4.95 14.97
CA HIS A 74 -2.49 3.72 15.68
C HIS A 74 -3.42 3.53 16.87
N ASP A 75 -3.39 4.47 17.83
CA ASP A 75 -4.21 4.41 19.04
C ASP A 75 -5.71 4.33 18.68
N LYS A 76 -6.14 5.19 17.76
CA LYS A 76 -7.54 5.25 17.31
C LYS A 76 -7.99 3.94 16.67
N TYR A 77 -7.16 3.32 15.83
CA TYR A 77 -7.55 2.08 15.15
C TYR A 77 -7.49 0.88 16.09
N HIS A 78 -6.59 0.86 17.09
CA HIS A 78 -6.63 -0.15 18.15
C HIS A 78 -7.88 -0.01 19.03
N GLU A 79 -8.35 1.21 19.32
CA GLU A 79 -9.63 1.41 20.02
C GLU A 79 -10.83 0.97 19.16
N VAL A 80 -10.83 1.30 17.87
CA VAL A 80 -11.95 1.00 16.96
C VAL A 80 -12.02 -0.48 16.58
N PHE A 81 -10.89 -1.16 16.48
CA PHE A 81 -10.81 -2.55 16.03
C PHE A 81 -10.35 -3.50 17.14
N ASP A 82 -10.55 -3.11 18.40
CA ASP A 82 -10.41 -4.00 19.53
C ASP A 82 -11.33 -5.21 19.35
N MET A 83 -10.79 -6.42 19.55
CA MET A 83 -11.54 -7.66 19.26
C MET A 83 -12.72 -7.86 20.19
N ASP A 84 -12.62 -7.45 21.47
CA ASP A 84 -13.74 -7.55 22.40
C ASP A 84 -14.87 -6.62 21.96
N VAL A 85 -14.55 -5.38 21.53
CA VAL A 85 -15.53 -4.43 20.97
C VAL A 85 -16.17 -4.97 19.68
N MET A 86 -15.37 -5.57 18.81
CA MET A 86 -15.86 -6.17 17.57
C MET A 86 -16.85 -7.31 17.84
N GLU A 87 -16.58 -8.17 18.82
CA GLU A 87 -17.41 -9.34 19.15
C GLU A 87 -18.64 -9.00 20.01
N ASP A 88 -18.49 -8.13 21.00
CA ASP A 88 -19.52 -7.86 21.99
C ASP A 88 -20.44 -6.68 21.61
N GLU A 89 -19.92 -5.66 20.91
CA GLU A 89 -20.70 -4.47 20.55
C GLU A 89 -21.12 -4.47 19.08
N TYR A 90 -20.15 -4.59 18.17
CA TYR A 90 -20.41 -4.38 16.74
C TYR A 90 -21.11 -5.57 16.07
N ALA A 91 -20.96 -6.78 16.63
CA ALA A 91 -21.70 -7.96 16.18
C ALA A 91 -23.21 -7.81 16.41
N GLU A 92 -23.62 -7.16 17.51
CA GLU A 92 -25.03 -6.95 17.86
C GLU A 92 -25.68 -5.83 17.03
N ASP A 93 -24.90 -4.83 16.60
CA ASP A 93 -25.37 -3.71 15.76
C ASP A 93 -24.43 -3.41 14.58
N THR A 94 -24.46 -4.28 13.56
CA THR A 94 -23.66 -4.08 12.35
C THR A 94 -24.08 -2.82 11.57
N GLU A 95 -25.33 -2.36 11.70
CA GLU A 95 -25.77 -1.09 11.09
C GLU A 95 -25.13 0.12 11.76
N GLY A 96 -25.03 0.12 13.09
CA GLY A 96 -24.28 1.07 13.89
C GLY A 96 -22.81 1.08 13.51
N PHE A 97 -22.18 -0.09 13.43
CA PHE A 97 -20.79 -0.23 12.97
C PHE A 97 -20.58 0.45 11.61
N LYS A 98 -21.42 0.13 10.61
CA LYS A 98 -21.31 0.75 9.28
C LYS A 98 -21.55 2.26 9.33
N ASN A 99 -22.62 2.70 10.01
CA ASN A 99 -23.13 4.06 9.84
C ASN A 99 -22.50 5.09 10.79
N ALA A 100 -22.05 4.64 11.96
CA ALA A 100 -21.59 5.47 13.06
C ALA A 100 -20.15 5.18 13.50
N VAL A 101 -19.52 4.08 13.06
CA VAL A 101 -18.09 3.81 13.33
C VAL A 101 -17.27 3.96 12.04
N LEU A 102 -17.57 3.16 11.00
CA LEU A 102 -16.79 3.19 9.75
C LEU A 102 -16.78 4.58 9.08
N LYS A 103 -17.87 5.33 9.15
CA LYS A 103 -17.99 6.62 8.44
C LYS A 103 -17.34 7.80 9.17
N THR A 104 -17.00 7.64 10.45
CA THR A 104 -16.63 8.73 11.37
C THR A 104 -15.28 8.50 12.02
N ASP A 105 -15.02 7.25 12.39
CA ASP A 105 -13.89 6.85 13.23
C ASP A 105 -12.84 6.09 12.42
N VAL A 106 -13.22 5.46 11.31
CA VAL A 106 -12.26 4.95 10.33
C VAL A 106 -11.85 6.07 9.36
N ASP A 107 -10.68 6.65 9.61
CA ASP A 107 -10.22 7.90 9.01
C ASP A 107 -10.12 7.83 7.47
N VAL A 108 -9.59 6.71 6.94
CA VAL A 108 -9.50 6.48 5.49
C VAL A 108 -10.88 6.41 4.85
N ILE A 109 -11.86 5.73 5.46
CA ILE A 109 -13.24 5.63 4.96
C ILE A 109 -13.94 6.99 5.03
N LYS A 110 -13.83 7.69 6.15
CA LYS A 110 -14.38 9.03 6.34
C LYS A 110 -13.88 10.00 5.28
N LYS A 111 -12.55 10.10 5.12
CA LYS A 111 -11.93 10.99 4.12
C LYS A 111 -12.35 10.62 2.71
N THR A 112 -12.49 9.32 2.45
CA THR A 112 -12.99 8.80 1.18
C THR A 112 -14.41 9.29 0.87
N LEU A 113 -15.33 9.11 1.80
CA LEU A 113 -16.72 9.53 1.66
C LEU A 113 -16.85 11.04 1.46
N GLN A 114 -15.99 11.81 2.14
CA GLN A 114 -15.96 13.27 2.07
C GLN A 114 -15.22 13.85 0.85
N SER A 115 -14.40 13.04 0.16
CA SER A 115 -13.60 13.52 -0.97
C SER A 115 -14.46 13.96 -2.15
N LYS A 116 -14.02 14.98 -2.89
CA LYS A 116 -14.74 15.50 -4.07
C LYS A 116 -14.28 14.87 -5.39
N SER A 117 -13.35 13.91 -5.36
CA SER A 117 -12.86 13.27 -6.60
C SER A 117 -13.94 12.41 -7.25
N GLU A 118 -14.12 12.58 -8.55
CA GLU A 118 -15.09 11.82 -9.35
C GLU A 118 -14.71 10.33 -9.46
N ALA A 119 -13.42 10.00 -9.35
CA ALA A 119 -12.95 8.61 -9.36
C ALA A 119 -13.47 7.79 -8.17
N LEU A 120 -13.96 8.45 -7.12
CA LEU A 120 -14.47 7.78 -5.92
C LEU A 120 -15.98 7.59 -5.96
N LYS A 121 -16.65 8.10 -6.99
CA LYS A 121 -18.11 8.04 -7.10
C LYS A 121 -18.61 6.60 -7.10
N GLU A 122 -17.97 5.74 -7.87
CA GLU A 122 -18.30 4.32 -7.94
C GLU A 122 -18.05 3.63 -6.59
N TRP A 123 -16.89 3.86 -5.98
CA TRP A 123 -16.57 3.32 -4.65
C TRP A 123 -17.63 3.72 -3.62
N LYS A 124 -18.06 5.00 -3.60
CA LYS A 124 -19.08 5.49 -2.65
C LYS A 124 -20.41 4.78 -2.85
N GLN A 125 -20.84 4.60 -4.10
CA GLN A 125 -22.05 3.85 -4.42
C GLN A 125 -21.97 2.42 -3.90
N LYS A 126 -20.84 1.73 -4.14
CA LYS A 126 -20.61 0.37 -3.65
C LYS A 126 -20.59 0.30 -2.12
N PHE A 127 -19.94 1.25 -1.43
CA PHE A 127 -19.94 1.31 0.04
C PHE A 127 -21.36 1.49 0.60
N PHE A 128 -22.15 2.41 0.07
CA PHE A 128 -23.52 2.61 0.53
C PHE A 128 -24.42 1.39 0.23
N ALA A 129 -24.23 0.73 -0.92
CA ALA A 129 -24.99 -0.47 -1.30
C ALA A 129 -24.57 -1.74 -0.55
N ALA A 130 -23.34 -1.81 -0.02
CA ALA A 130 -22.87 -2.98 0.72
C ALA A 130 -23.73 -3.24 1.96
N LYS A 131 -24.10 -4.50 2.21
CA LYS A 131 -24.81 -4.89 3.43
C LYS A 131 -23.91 -4.67 4.65
N SER A 132 -24.48 -4.13 5.73
CA SER A 132 -23.77 -3.84 6.98
C SER A 132 -23.08 -5.08 7.55
N GLN A 133 -23.80 -6.21 7.65
CA GLN A 133 -23.24 -7.49 8.06
C GLN A 133 -22.00 -7.88 7.25
N SER A 134 -22.07 -7.79 5.91
CA SER A 134 -20.94 -8.17 5.06
C SER A 134 -19.72 -7.27 5.26
N LEU A 135 -19.90 -5.99 5.62
CA LEU A 135 -18.78 -5.13 5.95
C LEU A 135 -18.19 -5.50 7.31
N TYR A 136 -19.04 -5.75 8.31
CA TYR A 136 -18.62 -6.25 9.62
C TYR A 136 -17.79 -7.53 9.48
N ASP A 137 -18.33 -8.56 8.80
CA ASP A 137 -17.63 -9.85 8.61
C ASP A 137 -16.24 -9.66 7.95
N THR A 138 -16.15 -8.76 6.95
CA THR A 138 -14.87 -8.48 6.27
C THR A 138 -13.87 -7.84 7.22
N PHE A 139 -14.30 -6.88 8.04
CA PHE A 139 -13.43 -6.25 9.03
C PHE A 139 -13.03 -7.22 10.13
N TYR A 140 -13.96 -8.03 10.63
CA TYR A 140 -13.69 -9.05 11.63
C TYR A 140 -12.63 -10.04 11.15
N ASN A 141 -12.79 -10.59 9.94
CA ASN A 141 -11.81 -11.50 9.35
C ASN A 141 -10.45 -10.82 9.15
N MET A 142 -10.44 -9.59 8.65
CA MET A 142 -9.22 -8.81 8.44
C MET A 142 -8.43 -8.59 9.74
N ILE A 143 -9.11 -8.21 10.83
CA ILE A 143 -8.45 -7.93 12.11
C ILE A 143 -8.04 -9.23 12.80
N SER A 144 -8.87 -10.27 12.76
CA SER A 144 -8.53 -11.60 13.29
C SER A 144 -7.27 -12.14 12.63
N PHE A 145 -7.22 -12.12 11.28
CA PHE A 145 -6.04 -12.50 10.52
C PHE A 145 -4.81 -11.68 10.93
N ALA A 146 -4.97 -10.35 11.07
CA ALA A 146 -3.85 -9.48 11.40
C ALA A 146 -3.28 -9.74 12.80
N THR A 147 -4.13 -10.02 13.77
CA THR A 147 -3.73 -10.36 15.13
C THR A 147 -2.96 -11.69 15.17
N ASP A 148 -3.43 -12.71 14.46
CA ASP A 148 -2.73 -14.00 14.37
C ASP A 148 -1.39 -13.85 13.63
N TYR A 149 -1.39 -13.13 12.51
CA TYR A 149 -0.20 -12.90 11.70
C TYR A 149 0.88 -12.10 12.44
N GLU A 150 0.51 -11.06 13.21
CA GLU A 150 1.48 -10.30 14.04
C GLU A 150 2.13 -11.19 15.10
N GLN A 151 1.37 -12.12 15.70
CA GLN A 151 1.91 -13.05 16.70
C GLN A 151 2.91 -14.04 16.09
N ASP A 152 2.63 -14.54 14.89
CA ASP A 152 3.49 -15.51 14.20
C ASP A 152 4.75 -14.87 13.62
N MET A 153 4.66 -13.60 13.19
CA MET A 153 5.74 -12.92 12.47
C MET A 153 6.67 -12.15 13.39
N ASP A 154 7.37 -12.82 14.32
CA ASP A 154 8.36 -12.18 15.20
C ASP A 154 9.52 -11.49 14.43
N GLU A 155 10.48 -10.91 15.14
CA GLU A 155 11.56 -10.16 14.49
C GLU A 155 12.46 -11.04 13.63
N ASP A 156 12.72 -12.28 14.04
CA ASP A 156 13.54 -13.22 13.27
C ASP A 156 12.78 -13.68 12.01
N ALA A 157 11.48 -13.99 12.14
CA ALA A 157 10.61 -14.35 11.03
C ALA A 157 10.55 -13.22 9.99
N MET A 158 10.29 -11.98 10.42
CA MET A 158 10.24 -10.82 9.54
C MET A 158 11.59 -10.55 8.86
N ASN A 159 12.71 -10.72 9.57
CA ASN A 159 14.04 -10.52 8.99
C ASN A 159 14.42 -11.61 8.00
N ALA A 160 13.98 -12.85 8.20
CA ALA A 160 14.24 -13.96 7.30
C ALA A 160 13.33 -13.98 6.05
N LEU A 161 12.19 -13.29 6.09
CA LEU A 161 11.18 -13.36 5.04
C LEU A 161 11.66 -12.76 3.70
N ASP A 162 11.85 -13.60 2.68
CA ASP A 162 12.24 -13.15 1.32
C ASP A 162 11.52 -13.90 0.19
N LYS A 163 10.65 -14.86 0.53
CA LYS A 163 9.89 -15.65 -0.43
C LYS A 163 8.40 -15.33 -0.39
N VAL A 164 7.79 -15.29 -1.56
CA VAL A 164 6.34 -15.04 -1.71
C VAL A 164 5.51 -16.10 -0.98
N GLU A 165 5.86 -17.38 -1.10
CA GLU A 165 5.15 -18.51 -0.47
C GLU A 165 5.19 -18.46 1.06
N ASP A 166 6.30 -18.00 1.63
CA ASP A 166 6.52 -17.93 3.09
C ASP A 166 5.84 -16.68 3.70
N CYS A 167 5.39 -15.74 2.87
CA CYS A 167 4.83 -14.46 3.33
C CYS A 167 3.46 -14.63 4.02
N GLY A 168 2.71 -15.69 3.74
CA GLY A 168 1.42 -15.98 4.39
C GLY A 168 0.27 -15.00 4.08
N LEU A 169 0.53 -13.80 3.56
CA LEU A 169 -0.47 -12.76 3.27
C LEU A 169 -1.46 -13.15 2.16
N ALA A 170 -1.13 -14.15 1.32
CA ALA A 170 -2.07 -14.70 0.33
C ALA A 170 -3.35 -15.26 0.99
N LYS A 171 -3.26 -15.73 2.24
CA LYS A 171 -4.41 -16.22 3.02
C LYS A 171 -5.48 -15.15 3.26
N MET A 172 -5.13 -13.86 3.20
CA MET A 172 -6.13 -12.78 3.28
C MET A 172 -7.17 -12.87 2.14
N GLU A 173 -6.80 -13.45 1.00
CA GLU A 173 -7.72 -13.78 -0.10
C GLU A 173 -8.66 -14.93 0.23
N GLU A 174 -8.14 -15.95 0.91
CA GLU A 174 -8.89 -17.13 1.32
C GLU A 174 -9.87 -16.82 2.47
N ASP A 175 -9.44 -15.97 3.42
CA ASP A 175 -10.19 -15.59 4.62
C ASP A 175 -11.18 -14.44 4.39
N ALA A 176 -11.35 -14.00 3.14
CA ALA A 176 -12.25 -12.90 2.76
C ALA A 176 -11.98 -11.60 3.54
N CYS A 177 -10.71 -11.26 3.77
CA CYS A 177 -10.27 -10.02 4.45
C CYS A 177 -10.46 -8.76 3.59
N TYR A 178 -11.04 -8.88 2.40
CA TYR A 178 -11.39 -7.78 1.51
C TYR A 178 -12.77 -7.94 0.89
N LYS A 179 -13.27 -6.83 0.37
CA LYS A 179 -14.54 -6.76 -0.32
C LYS A 179 -14.36 -6.03 -1.64
N SER A 180 -14.47 -6.78 -2.74
CA SER A 180 -14.30 -6.23 -4.10
C SER A 180 -15.06 -4.92 -4.30
N GLY A 181 -14.34 -3.88 -4.73
CA GLY A 181 -14.87 -2.54 -4.98
C GLY A 181 -15.22 -1.69 -3.76
N VAL A 182 -15.05 -2.20 -2.52
CA VAL A 182 -15.30 -1.44 -1.28
C VAL A 182 -14.11 -1.46 -0.35
N LEU A 183 -13.60 -2.63 0.03
CA LEU A 183 -12.41 -2.79 0.86
C LEU A 183 -11.36 -3.48 0.00
N GLY A 184 -10.56 -2.70 -0.74
CA GLY A 184 -9.37 -3.20 -1.45
C GLY A 184 -8.10 -2.90 -0.66
N TYR A 185 -6.94 -3.35 -1.16
CA TYR A 185 -5.66 -3.18 -0.49
C TYR A 185 -5.30 -1.73 -0.18
N GLY A 186 -5.80 -0.73 -0.92
CA GLY A 186 -5.63 0.69 -0.54
C GLY A 186 -6.19 1.05 0.84
N ILE A 187 -7.36 0.50 1.22
CA ILE A 187 -7.98 0.73 2.53
C ILE A 187 -7.43 -0.25 3.56
N VAL A 188 -7.35 -1.53 3.21
CA VAL A 188 -6.89 -2.61 4.10
C VAL A 188 -5.46 -2.34 4.57
N SER A 189 -4.52 -2.09 3.65
CA SER A 189 -3.12 -1.79 4.01
C SER A 189 -2.99 -0.51 4.82
N ASN A 190 -3.85 0.50 4.61
CA ASN A 190 -3.83 1.72 5.41
C ASN A 190 -4.17 1.43 6.88
N ILE A 191 -5.23 0.66 7.11
CA ILE A 191 -5.67 0.32 8.47
C ILE A 191 -4.65 -0.59 9.16
N LEU A 192 -4.27 -1.68 8.49
CA LEU A 192 -3.35 -2.67 9.07
C LEU A 192 -1.96 -2.09 9.34
N ASN A 193 -1.42 -1.24 8.46
CA ASN A 193 -0.13 -0.61 8.71
C ASN A 193 -0.16 0.37 9.88
N HIS A 194 -1.27 1.10 10.08
CA HIS A 194 -1.39 1.98 11.24
C HIS A 194 -1.47 1.19 12.55
N MET A 195 -2.17 0.05 12.58
CA MET A 195 -2.25 -0.83 13.75
C MET A 195 -0.95 -1.60 14.00
N TYR A 196 -0.35 -2.13 12.94
CA TYR A 196 0.77 -3.07 12.96
C TYR A 196 1.89 -2.63 11.98
N PRO A 197 2.54 -1.48 12.24
CA PRO A 197 3.54 -0.90 11.33
C PRO A 197 4.79 -1.75 11.14
N ARG A 198 5.00 -2.75 12.01
CA ARG A 198 6.11 -3.69 11.95
C ARG A 198 5.91 -4.77 10.88
N THR A 199 4.69 -5.27 10.69
CA THR A 199 4.39 -6.49 9.92
C THR A 199 3.58 -6.24 8.65
N PHE A 200 2.78 -5.17 8.59
CA PHE A 200 1.95 -4.89 7.42
C PHE A 200 2.47 -3.71 6.60
N PRO A 201 2.80 -3.91 5.31
CA PRO A 201 3.20 -2.81 4.42
C PRO A 201 2.02 -1.89 4.10
N GLY A 202 2.19 -0.58 4.28
CA GLY A 202 1.11 0.39 4.07
C GLY A 202 1.13 1.07 2.70
N THR A 203 0.24 2.07 2.55
CA THR A 203 0.20 2.99 1.41
C THR A 203 0.19 2.32 0.02
N TYR A 204 -0.49 1.17 -0.08
CA TYR A 204 -0.41 0.27 -1.23
C TYR A 204 -0.48 0.97 -2.60
N LYS A 205 -1.42 1.92 -2.80
CA LYS A 205 -1.51 2.66 -4.06
C LYS A 205 -0.24 3.46 -4.38
N ALA A 206 0.29 4.20 -3.41
CA ALA A 206 1.54 4.95 -3.57
C ALA A 206 2.74 4.00 -3.70
N GLY A 207 2.71 2.87 -2.99
CA GLY A 207 3.69 1.80 -3.08
C GLY A 207 3.76 1.21 -4.48
N VAL A 208 2.65 0.73 -5.05
CA VAL A 208 2.62 0.15 -6.40
C VAL A 208 3.03 1.16 -7.46
N TRP A 209 2.60 2.42 -7.36
CA TRP A 209 3.12 3.50 -8.22
C TRP A 209 4.62 3.70 -8.05
N SER A 210 5.15 3.60 -6.83
CA SER A 210 6.59 3.68 -6.58
C SER A 210 7.32 2.51 -7.23
N LEU A 211 6.81 1.28 -7.09
CA LEU A 211 7.40 0.09 -7.71
C LEU A 211 7.48 0.24 -9.24
N TYR A 212 6.46 0.83 -9.88
CA TYR A 212 6.52 1.19 -11.30
C TYR A 212 7.76 2.04 -11.65
N PHE A 213 8.02 3.13 -10.93
CA PHE A 213 9.18 3.99 -11.20
C PHE A 213 10.50 3.35 -10.79
N LEU A 214 10.49 2.57 -9.71
CA LEU A 214 11.65 1.82 -9.23
C LEU A 214 12.01 0.67 -10.16
N SER A 215 11.10 0.25 -11.04
CA SER A 215 11.33 -0.72 -12.11
C SER A 215 11.57 -0.07 -13.48
N ASP A 216 12.01 1.20 -13.51
CA ASP A 216 12.27 2.03 -14.71
C ASP A 216 11.00 2.44 -15.49
N GLY A 217 9.81 2.05 -15.04
CA GLY A 217 8.47 2.40 -15.56
C GLY A 217 8.15 1.94 -16.99
N THR A 218 9.14 1.94 -17.87
CA THR A 218 9.02 1.71 -19.30
C THR A 218 9.76 0.46 -19.74
N LYS A 219 10.60 -0.11 -18.85
CA LYS A 219 11.37 -1.29 -19.15
C LYS A 219 10.45 -2.50 -19.16
N GLN A 220 10.50 -3.24 -20.26
CA GLN A 220 9.83 -4.53 -20.35
C GLN A 220 10.52 -5.51 -19.42
N ILE A 221 9.87 -5.80 -18.30
CA ILE A 221 10.11 -7.01 -17.53
C ILE A 221 9.18 -8.07 -18.15
N LYS A 222 9.56 -9.35 -18.15
CA LYS A 222 8.99 -10.40 -19.02
C LYS A 222 7.52 -10.76 -18.73
N MET A 223 6.61 -9.80 -18.72
CA MET A 223 5.18 -10.05 -18.61
C MET A 223 4.62 -10.50 -19.97
N PRO A 224 3.65 -11.44 -19.99
CA PRO A 224 2.92 -11.83 -21.18
C PRO A 224 2.37 -10.65 -22.01
N SER A 225 1.90 -9.57 -21.38
CA SER A 225 1.45 -8.35 -22.05
C SER A 225 2.57 -7.48 -22.63
N GLY A 226 3.83 -7.69 -22.21
CA GLY A 226 4.96 -6.82 -22.53
C GLY A 226 4.89 -5.44 -21.86
N THR A 227 4.09 -5.29 -20.80
CA THR A 227 3.92 -4.06 -20.02
C THR A 227 4.42 -4.24 -18.58
N SER A 228 4.51 -3.14 -17.81
CA SER A 228 4.93 -3.20 -16.41
C SER A 228 3.84 -3.84 -15.54
N GLU A 229 4.23 -4.78 -14.67
CA GLU A 229 3.32 -5.45 -13.72
C GLU A 229 2.68 -4.51 -12.69
N PHE A 230 3.27 -3.33 -12.50
CA PHE A 230 2.83 -2.36 -11.50
C PHE A 230 1.77 -1.39 -12.03
N GLY A 231 1.42 -1.47 -13.30
CA GLY A 231 0.47 -0.54 -13.90
C GLY A 231 -0.53 -1.21 -14.83
N MET A 232 -1.68 -0.57 -14.98
CA MET A 232 -2.80 -1.07 -15.76
C MET A 232 -3.41 0.04 -16.61
N VAL A 233 -3.67 -0.25 -17.88
CA VAL A 233 -4.39 0.65 -18.78
C VAL A 233 -5.90 0.46 -18.58
N LYS A 234 -6.63 1.57 -18.37
CA LYS A 234 -8.09 1.61 -18.41
C LYS A 234 -8.55 1.75 -19.85
N ASP A 235 -8.72 0.63 -20.52
CA ASP A 235 -9.16 0.55 -21.91
C ASP A 235 -10.67 0.82 -22.08
N GLU A 236 -11.46 0.71 -21.01
CA GLU A 236 -12.90 1.00 -21.01
C GLU A 236 -13.24 2.48 -20.77
N THR A 237 -12.29 3.28 -20.27
CA THR A 237 -12.52 4.68 -19.89
C THR A 237 -11.54 5.62 -20.59
N TRP A 238 -12.08 6.57 -21.35
CA TRP A 238 -11.29 7.61 -22.01
C TRP A 238 -11.21 8.83 -21.11
N SER A 239 -10.03 9.46 -21.02
CA SER A 239 -9.94 10.79 -20.43
C SER A 239 -10.79 11.78 -21.24
N LYS A 240 -11.11 12.96 -20.68
CA LYS A 240 -11.87 13.99 -21.42
C LYS A 240 -11.14 14.44 -22.69
N LYS A 241 -9.82 14.18 -22.77
CA LYS A 241 -8.95 14.46 -23.90
C LYS A 241 -8.78 13.29 -24.88
N GLY A 242 -9.48 12.17 -24.68
CA GLY A 242 -9.42 11.01 -25.56
C GLY A 242 -8.11 10.21 -25.47
N ILE A 243 -7.43 10.28 -24.32
CA ILE A 243 -6.19 9.52 -24.05
C ILE A 243 -6.54 8.34 -23.14
N TYR A 244 -5.93 7.18 -23.38
CA TYR A 244 -6.00 6.03 -22.47
C TYR A 244 -5.40 6.40 -21.11
N GLU A 245 -6.18 6.22 -20.05
CA GLU A 245 -5.69 6.43 -18.68
C GLU A 245 -4.96 5.18 -18.20
N MET A 246 -3.88 5.38 -17.46
CA MET A 246 -3.19 4.33 -16.73
C MET A 246 -3.36 4.56 -15.23
N GLU A 247 -3.47 3.47 -14.49
CA GLU A 247 -3.58 3.43 -13.03
C GLU A 247 -2.55 2.43 -12.49
N HIS A 248 -2.23 2.50 -11.19
CA HIS A 248 -1.55 1.41 -10.51
C HIS A 248 -2.31 0.09 -10.68
N ASN A 249 -1.59 -1.03 -10.73
CA ASN A 249 -2.23 -2.35 -10.76
C ASN A 249 -2.92 -2.61 -9.42
N TYR A 250 -4.25 -2.43 -9.39
CA TYR A 250 -5.08 -2.60 -8.18
C TYR A 250 -5.36 -4.07 -7.84
N PHE A 251 -4.93 -5.01 -8.68
CA PHE A 251 -4.93 -6.46 -8.42
C PHE A 251 -3.54 -7.00 -8.11
N PHE A 252 -2.54 -6.13 -7.91
CA PHE A 252 -1.19 -6.59 -7.65
C PHE A 252 -1.13 -7.37 -6.31
N PRO A 253 -0.59 -8.60 -6.25
CA PRO A 253 -0.66 -9.42 -5.05
C PRO A 253 -0.01 -8.75 -3.84
N TYR A 254 -0.69 -8.76 -2.70
CA TYR A 254 -0.25 -8.02 -1.50
C TYR A 254 0.96 -8.69 -0.83
N GLU A 255 1.04 -10.01 -0.89
CA GLU A 255 2.21 -10.80 -0.50
C GLU A 255 3.45 -10.44 -1.32
N VAL A 256 3.30 -10.26 -2.64
CA VAL A 256 4.42 -9.85 -3.51
C VAL A 256 4.81 -8.39 -3.22
N PHE A 257 3.82 -7.52 -2.98
CA PHE A 257 4.05 -6.16 -2.52
C PHE A 257 4.85 -6.12 -1.20
N CYS A 258 4.54 -7.03 -0.26
CA CYS A 258 5.26 -7.17 0.99
C CYS A 258 6.73 -7.55 0.76
N ILE A 259 7.00 -8.55 -0.09
CA ILE A 259 8.39 -8.96 -0.41
C ILE A 259 9.20 -7.82 -1.01
N TYR A 260 8.68 -7.09 -2.01
CA TYR A 260 9.38 -5.92 -2.54
C TYR A 260 9.60 -4.84 -1.47
N THR A 261 8.59 -4.57 -0.65
CA THR A 261 8.67 -3.56 0.40
C THR A 261 9.71 -3.92 1.46
N LEU A 262 9.82 -5.20 1.83
CA LEU A 262 10.86 -5.71 2.74
C LEU A 262 12.27 -5.57 2.16
N ARG A 263 12.44 -5.92 0.88
CA ARG A 263 13.72 -5.74 0.18
C ARG A 263 14.13 -4.27 0.13
N ILE A 264 13.19 -3.36 -0.12
CA ILE A 264 13.41 -1.91 -0.08
C ILE A 264 13.76 -1.45 1.34
N TYR A 265 13.03 -1.92 2.36
CA TYR A 265 13.33 -1.62 3.76
C TYR A 265 14.77 -1.97 4.12
N ARG A 266 15.23 -3.19 3.77
CA ARG A 266 16.62 -3.64 3.99
C ARG A 266 17.64 -2.68 3.37
N VAL A 267 17.43 -2.26 2.12
CA VAL A 267 18.29 -1.26 1.46
C VAL A 267 18.29 0.07 2.21
N LEU A 268 17.13 0.52 2.69
CA LEU A 268 17.02 1.80 3.41
C LEU A 268 17.73 1.75 4.76
N VAL A 269 17.56 0.69 5.55
CA VAL A 269 18.20 0.59 6.87
C VAL A 269 19.72 0.48 6.78
N ASP A 270 20.24 -0.26 5.79
CA ASP A 270 21.68 -0.34 5.54
C ASP A 270 22.24 1.05 5.22
N LYS A 271 21.60 1.80 4.32
CA LYS A 271 22.01 3.15 3.96
C LYS A 271 21.85 4.16 5.10
N ILE A 272 20.83 3.99 5.96
CA ILE A 272 20.64 4.82 7.16
C ILE A 272 21.80 4.58 8.14
N ALA A 273 22.17 3.33 8.38
CA ALA A 273 23.29 2.97 9.24
C ALA A 273 24.60 3.56 8.72
N GLU A 274 24.88 3.42 7.42
CA GLU A 274 26.08 3.98 6.78
C GLU A 274 26.13 5.50 6.86
N ARG A 275 24.99 6.17 6.63
CA ARG A 275 24.95 7.64 6.46
C ARG A 275 24.83 8.40 7.77
N PHE A 276 24.04 7.88 8.70
CA PHE A 276 23.71 8.57 9.95
C PHE A 276 24.36 7.91 11.17
N GLY A 277 24.93 6.69 11.03
CA GLY A 277 25.47 5.93 12.16
C GLY A 277 24.38 5.58 13.17
N LYS A 278 23.16 5.32 12.69
CA LYS A 278 21.98 5.04 13.52
C LYS A 278 21.30 3.76 13.05
N GLU A 279 20.80 2.99 14.01
CA GLU A 279 19.90 1.89 13.74
C GLU A 279 18.47 2.40 13.58
N TYR A 280 17.69 1.74 12.72
CA TYR A 280 16.26 2.01 12.58
C TYR A 280 15.47 0.95 13.32
N SER A 281 14.57 1.36 14.23
CA SER A 281 13.74 0.40 14.97
C SER A 281 12.83 -0.38 14.03
N SER A 282 12.86 -1.70 14.14
CA SER A 282 12.02 -2.59 13.34
C SER A 282 10.53 -2.43 13.66
N ASP A 283 10.16 -1.94 14.83
CA ASP A 283 8.76 -1.67 15.23
C ASP A 283 8.04 -0.72 14.25
N TYR A 284 8.79 0.10 13.52
CA TYR A 284 8.27 1.07 12.55
C TYR A 284 8.63 0.73 11.10
N ARG A 285 9.03 -0.52 10.82
CA ARG A 285 9.56 -1.02 9.53
C ARG A 285 8.87 -0.42 8.32
N PHE A 286 7.55 -0.53 8.26
CA PHE A 286 6.80 -0.11 7.08
C PHE A 286 6.41 1.38 7.07
N LEU A 287 6.56 2.09 8.20
CA LEU A 287 6.44 3.56 8.17
C LEU A 287 7.58 4.17 7.36
N LEU A 288 8.80 3.62 7.45
CA LEU A 288 9.95 4.06 6.65
C LEU A 288 9.68 3.91 5.16
N THR A 289 9.20 2.74 4.74
CA THR A 289 8.93 2.47 3.32
C THR A 289 7.76 3.30 2.80
N ASN A 290 6.73 3.54 3.61
CA ASN A 290 5.65 4.44 3.24
C ASN A 290 6.16 5.86 2.96
N SER A 291 7.02 6.39 3.83
CA SER A 291 7.63 7.71 3.60
C SER A 291 8.54 7.73 2.37
N PHE A 292 9.27 6.64 2.12
CA PHE A 292 10.06 6.49 0.90
C PHE A 292 9.18 6.46 -0.37
N TYR A 293 8.04 5.77 -0.34
CA TYR A 293 7.06 5.76 -1.43
C TYR A 293 6.44 7.15 -1.66
N GLU A 294 6.13 7.90 -0.59
CA GLU A 294 5.71 9.30 -0.70
C GLU A 294 6.78 10.15 -1.42
N TYR A 295 8.06 9.93 -1.13
CA TYR A 295 9.17 10.59 -1.84
C TYR A 295 9.23 10.20 -3.32
N VAL A 296 9.26 8.90 -3.65
CA VAL A 296 9.34 8.41 -5.03
C VAL A 296 8.18 8.95 -5.87
N THR A 297 6.96 8.92 -5.34
CA THR A 297 5.78 9.44 -6.03
C THR A 297 5.78 10.97 -6.15
N SER A 298 6.33 11.70 -5.17
CA SER A 298 6.51 13.15 -5.25
C SER A 298 7.47 13.53 -6.38
N GLU A 299 8.62 12.87 -6.47
CA GLU A 299 9.62 13.10 -7.54
C GLU A 299 9.03 12.81 -8.93
N ASN A 300 8.09 11.87 -9.02
CA ASN A 300 7.47 11.45 -10.28
C ASN A 300 6.05 12.01 -10.51
N LYS A 301 5.63 13.01 -9.73
CA LYS A 301 4.25 13.51 -9.76
C LYS A 301 3.77 13.95 -11.14
N ALA A 302 4.64 14.57 -11.95
CA ALA A 302 4.30 14.98 -13.31
C ALA A 302 4.10 13.79 -14.26
N ASN A 303 4.90 12.73 -14.10
CA ASN A 303 4.77 11.49 -14.86
C ASN A 303 3.46 10.79 -14.48
N ILE A 304 3.17 10.67 -13.18
CA ILE A 304 1.92 10.09 -12.69
C ILE A 304 0.72 10.87 -13.22
N ALA A 305 0.74 12.20 -13.16
CA ALA A 305 -0.33 13.02 -13.71
C ALA A 305 -0.56 12.75 -15.20
N THR A 306 0.52 12.59 -15.97
CA THR A 306 0.45 12.27 -17.40
C THR A 306 -0.15 10.89 -17.64
N LEU A 307 0.33 9.87 -16.93
CA LEU A 307 -0.16 8.50 -17.02
C LEU A 307 -1.64 8.40 -16.61
N ALA A 308 -2.06 9.10 -15.57
CA ALA A 308 -3.44 9.16 -15.09
C ALA A 308 -4.35 10.09 -15.92
N GLY A 309 -3.91 10.53 -17.11
CA GLY A 309 -4.73 11.28 -18.06
C GLY A 309 -4.84 12.79 -17.80
N ASN A 310 -3.98 13.39 -16.97
CA ASN A 310 -3.80 14.83 -16.70
C ASN A 310 -5.05 15.62 -16.24
N ASP A 311 -6.21 15.00 -16.13
CA ASP A 311 -7.49 15.70 -15.96
C ASP A 311 -8.01 15.70 -14.52
N ASP A 312 -7.37 14.94 -13.61
CA ASP A 312 -7.79 14.92 -12.20
C ASP A 312 -6.61 14.63 -11.24
N VAL A 313 -5.83 15.67 -10.91
CA VAL A 313 -4.78 15.62 -9.86
C VAL A 313 -5.37 15.16 -8.51
N LEU A 314 -6.68 15.24 -8.29
CA LEU A 314 -7.33 14.72 -7.08
C LEU A 314 -7.43 13.19 -7.09
N LYS A 315 -7.37 12.50 -8.25
CA LYS A 315 -7.29 11.03 -8.34
C LYS A 315 -6.06 10.47 -7.64
N PHE A 316 -4.94 11.20 -7.68
CA PHE A 316 -3.72 10.78 -7.00
C PHE A 316 -3.72 11.13 -5.50
N LYS A 317 -4.49 12.16 -5.12
CA LYS A 317 -4.65 12.58 -3.72
C LYS A 317 -5.80 11.84 -3.01
N THR A 318 -6.20 10.67 -3.52
CA THR A 318 -7.21 9.87 -2.83
C THR A 318 -6.66 9.45 -1.47
N PRO A 319 -7.48 9.43 -0.41
CA PRO A 319 -7.02 9.11 0.95
C PRO A 319 -6.50 7.68 1.15
N TRP A 320 -6.64 6.81 0.15
CA TRP A 320 -6.19 5.44 0.08
C TRP A 320 -5.32 5.23 -1.15
#